data_AF-A0A9D8WNJ2-F1
#
_entry.id   AF-A0A9D8WNJ2-F1
#
_cell.length_a   1.000
_cell.length_b   1.000
_cell.length_c   1.000
_cell.angle_alpha   90.00
_cell.angle_beta   90.00
_cell.angle_gamma   90.00
#
_symmetry.space_group_name_H-M   'P 1'
#
loop_
_entity.id
_entity.type
_entity.pdbx_description
1 polymer ?
#
loop_
_entity_poly.entity_id
_entity_poly.type
_entity_poly.pdbx_seq_one_letter_code
_entity_poly.pdbx_strand_id
1 'polypeptide(L)'
;PVGYFRDLQIIKEVFLPAFDELKDCLNMAAYIINKMEVNEHILDNPMYDPIFSVEEVNRLAADGMPFRDAYKKVGLEIEAGEFRANHNIHHTHEGSIGNLCNDRITALMDKILSDFNFDRVEEAISRLVD
;
A
#
# COMPACT_ATOMS: atom_id res chain seq x y z
N PRO A 1 47.12 5.33 9.52
CA PRO A 1 46.99 4.67 8.20
C PRO A 1 45.93 5.39 7.34
N VAL A 2 46.34 6.45 6.65
CA VAL A 2 45.53 7.20 5.69
C VAL A 2 46.42 7.45 4.47
N GLY A 3 46.19 6.70 3.40
CA GLY A 3 47.01 6.70 2.19
C GLY A 3 46.28 6.05 1.01
N TYR A 4 46.90 6.07 -0.18
CA TYR A 4 46.34 5.48 -1.40
C TYR A 4 46.27 3.95 -1.28
N PHE A 5 45.10 3.43 -0.91
CA PHE A 5 44.84 1.99 -0.82
C PHE A 5 44.38 1.47 -2.17
N ARG A 6 45.24 0.70 -2.85
CA ARG A 6 44.91 -0.02 -4.09
C ARG A 6 43.66 -0.89 -3.94
N ASP A 7 43.43 -1.43 -2.75
CA ASP A 7 42.26 -2.26 -2.42
C ASP A 7 40.93 -1.51 -2.57
N LEU A 8 40.91 -0.19 -2.33
CA LEU A 8 39.72 0.65 -2.56
C LEU A 8 39.44 0.89 -4.05
N GLN A 9 40.38 0.60 -4.95
CA GLN A 9 40.13 0.67 -6.39
C GLN A 9 39.28 -0.51 -6.86
N ILE A 10 39.43 -1.69 -6.25
CA ILE A 10 38.63 -2.88 -6.55
C ILE A 10 37.16 -2.63 -6.20
N ILE A 11 36.90 -1.90 -5.12
CA ILE A 11 35.53 -1.53 -4.71
C ILE A 11 34.82 -0.73 -5.81
N LYS A 12 35.52 0.08 -6.61
CA LYS A 12 34.88 0.88 -7.66
C LYS A 12 34.21 0.02 -8.73
N GLU A 13 34.78 -1.15 -9.03
CA GLU A 13 34.23 -2.09 -10.02
C GLU A 13 32.90 -2.71 -9.57
N VAL A 14 32.60 -2.72 -8.27
CA VAL A 14 31.32 -3.19 -7.72
C VAL A 14 30.40 -2.02 -7.38
N PHE A 15 30.95 -0.95 -6.80
CA PHE A 15 30.19 0.18 -6.28
C PHE A 15 29.67 1.12 -7.37
N LEU A 16 30.44 1.36 -8.44
CA LEU A 16 29.99 2.25 -9.51
C LEU A 16 28.85 1.64 -10.34
N PRO A 17 28.91 0.36 -10.76
CA PRO A 17 27.79 -0.27 -11.46
C PRO A 17 26.51 -0.34 -10.61
N ALA A 18 26.62 -0.44 -9.28
CA ALA A 18 25.46 -0.45 -8.40
C ALA A 18 24.58 0.80 -8.52
N PHE A 19 25.14 1.96 -8.88
CA PHE A 19 24.32 3.16 -9.13
C PHE A 19 23.51 3.05 -10.42
N ASP A 20 24.06 2.42 -11.46
CA ASP A 20 23.33 2.22 -12.71
C ASP A 20 22.23 1.17 -12.51
N GLU A 21 22.53 0.07 -11.80
CA GLU A 21 21.49 -0.89 -11.38
C GLU A 21 20.39 -0.24 -10.54
N LEU A 22 20.75 0.65 -9.61
CA LEU A 22 19.76 1.37 -8.81
C LEU A 22 18.88 2.28 -9.67
N LYS A 23 19.47 3.03 -10.61
CA LYS A 23 18.72 3.87 -11.55
C LYS A 23 17.78 3.04 -12.40
N ASP A 24 18.24 1.90 -12.91
CA ASP A 24 17.42 0.99 -13.71
C ASP A 24 16.26 0.43 -12.88
N CYS A 25 16.51 0.02 -11.63
CA CYS A 25 15.46 -0.40 -10.70
C CYS A 25 14.41 0.70 -10.47
N LEU A 26 14.85 1.94 -10.21
CA LEU A 26 13.96 3.07 -10.00
C LEU A 26 13.16 3.41 -11.26
N ASN A 27 13.78 3.39 -12.43
CA ASN A 27 13.13 3.64 -13.72
C ASN A 27 12.05 2.58 -14.01
N MET A 28 12.37 1.30 -13.82
CA MET A 28 11.40 0.22 -13.99
C MET A 28 10.23 0.36 -13.01
N ALA A 29 10.50 0.61 -11.73
CA ALA A 29 9.47 0.79 -10.72
C ALA A 29 8.56 1.98 -11.06
N ALA A 30 9.14 3.14 -11.38
CA ALA A 30 8.38 4.32 -11.79
C ALA A 30 7.53 4.06 -13.04
N TYR A 31 8.08 3.36 -14.03
CA TYR A 31 7.35 3.01 -15.25
C TYR A 31 6.15 2.09 -14.95
N ILE A 32 6.35 1.03 -14.15
CA ILE A 32 5.29 0.09 -13.81
C ILE A 32 4.19 0.77 -13.00
N ILE A 33 4.54 1.54 -11.96
CA ILE A 33 3.58 2.24 -11.12
C ILE A 33 2.73 3.22 -11.95
N ASN A 34 3.33 3.96 -12.89
CA ASN A 34 2.61 4.87 -13.78
C ASN A 34 1.65 4.17 -14.76
N LYS A 35 1.77 2.85 -14.93
CA LYS A 35 0.91 2.04 -15.81
C LYS A 35 -0.06 1.15 -15.04
N MET A 36 0.02 1.11 -13.72
CA MET A 36 -0.92 0.37 -12.88
C MET A 36 -2.25 1.12 -12.81
N GLU A 37 -3.34 0.39 -12.98
CA GLU A 37 -4.71 0.89 -12.83
C GLU A 37 -5.42 0.05 -11.77
N VAL A 38 -6.22 0.71 -10.93
CA VAL A 38 -7.03 0.04 -9.92
C VAL A 38 -8.29 -0.51 -10.60
N ASN A 39 -8.61 -1.77 -10.34
CA ASN A 39 -9.90 -2.33 -10.74
C ASN A 39 -10.96 -1.93 -9.71
N GLU A 40 -11.72 -0.87 -10.01
CA GLU A 40 -12.80 -0.35 -9.16
C GLU A 40 -13.95 -1.36 -8.96
N HIS A 41 -14.03 -2.37 -9.83
CA HIS A 41 -15.09 -3.38 -9.88
C HIS A 41 -14.63 -4.76 -9.40
N ILE A 42 -13.48 -4.85 -8.73
CA ILE A 42 -12.94 -6.16 -8.28
C ILE A 42 -13.92 -6.91 -7.36
N LEU A 43 -14.71 -6.18 -6.57
CA LEU A 43 -15.69 -6.74 -5.65
C LEU A 43 -17.00 -7.18 -6.32
N ASP A 44 -17.20 -6.88 -7.60
CA ASP A 44 -18.34 -7.39 -8.39
C ASP A 44 -18.18 -8.89 -8.69
N ASN A 45 -16.97 -9.44 -8.49
CA ASN A 45 -16.69 -10.85 -8.65
C ASN A 45 -17.06 -11.62 -7.36
N PRO A 46 -18.01 -12.58 -7.41
CA PRO A 46 -18.45 -13.35 -6.24
C PRO A 46 -17.35 -14.14 -5.53
N MET A 47 -16.22 -14.38 -6.19
CA MET A 47 -15.03 -14.99 -5.57
C MET A 47 -14.57 -14.21 -4.33
N TYR A 48 -14.83 -12.91 -4.27
CA TYR A 48 -14.45 -12.05 -3.14
C TYR A 48 -15.53 -11.92 -2.07
N ASP A 49 -16.73 -12.47 -2.25
CA ASP A 49 -17.78 -12.40 -1.22
C ASP A 49 -17.31 -12.85 0.18
N PRO A 50 -16.50 -13.91 0.34
CA PRO A 50 -16.04 -14.35 1.66
C PRO A 50 -15.30 -13.29 2.49
N ILE A 51 -14.77 -12.21 1.91
CA ILE A 51 -14.14 -11.11 2.67
C ILE A 51 -15.14 -10.42 3.60
N PHE A 52 -16.44 -10.49 3.29
CA PHE A 52 -17.52 -9.90 4.08
C PHE A 52 -18.09 -10.86 5.13
N SER A 53 -17.53 -12.06 5.29
CA SER A 53 -17.99 -13.05 6.26
C SER A 53 -17.95 -12.54 7.70
N VAL A 54 -16.91 -11.77 8.05
CA VAL A 54 -16.78 -11.17 9.38
C VAL A 54 -17.92 -10.19 9.65
N GLU A 55 -18.36 -9.45 8.64
CA GLU A 55 -19.47 -8.51 8.74
C GLU A 55 -20.80 -9.21 8.97
N GLU A 56 -21.02 -10.35 8.30
CA GLU A 56 -22.20 -11.16 8.58
C GLU A 56 -22.17 -11.78 9.98
N VAL A 57 -21.01 -12.25 10.45
CA VAL A 57 -20.84 -12.74 11.83
C VAL A 57 -21.13 -11.64 12.84
N ASN A 58 -20.59 -10.44 12.63
CA ASN A 58 -20.79 -9.29 13.50
C ASN A 58 -22.27 -8.85 13.51
N ARG A 59 -22.94 -8.88 12.35
CA ARG A 59 -24.37 -8.58 12.22
C ARG A 59 -25.22 -9.55 13.02
N LEU A 60 -25.01 -10.86 12.83
CA LEU A 60 -25.73 -11.91 13.58
C LEU A 60 -25.48 -11.79 15.09
N ALA A 61 -24.25 -11.46 15.49
CA ALA A 61 -23.91 -11.27 16.89
C ALA A 61 -24.61 -10.05 17.50
N ALA A 62 -24.67 -8.94 16.76
CA ALA A 62 -25.40 -7.73 17.15
C ALA A 62 -26.93 -7.98 17.24
N ASP A 63 -27.47 -8.86 16.39
CA ASP A 63 -28.86 -9.31 16.43
C ASP A 63 -29.17 -10.25 17.62
N GLY A 64 -28.18 -10.55 18.46
CA GLY A 64 -28.34 -11.32 19.70
C GLY A 64 -27.89 -12.78 19.64
N MET A 65 -27.34 -13.24 18.51
CA MET A 65 -26.73 -14.57 18.42
C MET A 65 -25.39 -14.59 19.19
N PRO A 66 -25.06 -15.63 19.97
CA PRO A 66 -23.71 -15.77 20.50
C PRO A 66 -22.69 -15.81 19.36
N PHE A 67 -21.60 -15.04 19.49
CA PHE A 67 -20.60 -14.89 18.43
C PHE A 67 -20.09 -16.23 17.88
N ARG A 68 -19.86 -17.23 18.75
CA ARG A 68 -19.42 -18.56 18.34
C ARG A 68 -20.42 -19.27 17.43
N ASP A 69 -21.72 -19.07 17.67
CA ASP A 69 -22.77 -19.69 16.88
C ASP A 69 -22.95 -18.97 15.55
N ALA A 70 -22.83 -17.63 15.54
CA ALA A 70 -22.79 -16.82 14.33
C ALA A 70 -21.61 -17.22 13.43
N TYR A 71 -20.42 -17.36 14.00
CA TYR A 71 -19.22 -17.80 13.28
C TYR A 71 -19.41 -19.18 12.64
N LYS A 72 -19.95 -20.15 13.37
CA LYS A 72 -20.23 -21.49 12.83
C LYS A 72 -21.27 -21.45 11.72
N LYS A 73 -22.34 -20.69 11.91
CA LYS A 73 -23.41 -20.57 10.92
C LYS A 73 -22.88 -20.03 9.60
N VAL A 74 -22.17 -18.90 9.64
CA VAL A 74 -21.58 -18.28 8.44
C VAL A 74 -20.56 -19.22 7.78
N GLY A 75 -19.74 -19.91 8.57
CA GLY A 75 -18.81 -20.91 8.03
C GLY A 75 -19.51 -22.03 7.25
N LEU A 76 -20.62 -22.56 7.78
CA LEU A 76 -21.41 -23.60 7.10
C LEU A 76 -22.09 -23.07 5.82
N GLU A 77 -22.58 -21.82 5.83
CA GLU A 77 -23.17 -21.19 4.64
C GLU A 77 -22.13 -21.00 3.52
N ILE A 78 -20.88 -20.67 3.88
CA ILE A 78 -19.76 -20.58 2.93
C ILE A 78 -19.42 -21.96 2.37
N GLU A 79 -19.29 -22.98 3.23
CA GLU A 79 -19.02 -24.36 2.79
C GLU A 79 -20.10 -24.93 1.87
N ALA A 80 -21.36 -24.55 2.10
CA ALA A 80 -22.50 -24.93 1.27
C ALA A 80 -22.60 -24.13 -0.05
N GLY A 81 -21.82 -23.06 -0.22
CA GLY A 81 -21.91 -22.14 -1.36
C GLY A 81 -23.19 -21.29 -1.38
N GLU A 82 -23.86 -21.17 -0.23
CA GLU A 82 -25.11 -20.41 -0.07
C GLU A 82 -24.86 -18.99 0.47
N PHE A 83 -23.63 -18.71 0.93
CA PHE A 83 -23.24 -17.41 1.46
C PHE A 83 -23.38 -16.32 0.40
N ARG A 84 -24.12 -15.27 0.75
CA ARG A 84 -24.22 -14.03 -0.02
C ARG A 84 -23.84 -12.87 0.87
N ALA A 85 -22.77 -12.18 0.49
CA ALA A 85 -22.32 -11.01 1.21
C ALA A 85 -23.32 -9.86 1.06
N ASN A 86 -23.57 -9.14 2.15
CA ASN A 86 -24.16 -7.81 2.08
C ASN A 86 -23.04 -6.78 1.89
N HIS A 87 -22.98 -6.16 0.71
CA HIS A 87 -21.98 -5.15 0.39
C HIS A 87 -22.31 -3.75 0.94
N ASN A 88 -23.52 -3.54 1.50
CA ASN A 88 -23.89 -2.28 2.13
C ASN A 88 -23.36 -2.23 3.57
N ILE A 89 -22.18 -1.65 3.72
CA ILE A 89 -21.46 -1.60 4.99
C ILE A 89 -21.28 -0.15 5.42
N HIS A 90 -21.54 0.09 6.72
CA HIS A 90 -21.35 1.39 7.35
C HIS A 90 -20.35 1.26 8.49
N HIS A 91 -19.07 1.50 8.19
CA HIS A 91 -18.05 1.63 9.22
C HIS A 91 -17.73 3.12 9.48
N THR A 92 -17.52 3.45 10.75
CA THR A 92 -17.07 4.77 11.19
C THR A 92 -15.60 4.78 11.59
N HIS A 93 -14.98 3.60 11.75
CA HIS A 93 -13.62 3.45 12.24
C HIS A 93 -12.58 3.97 11.22
N GLU A 94 -11.54 4.65 11.67
CA GLU A 94 -10.47 5.13 10.80
C GLU A 94 -9.75 3.97 10.10
N GLY A 95 -9.53 4.08 8.79
CA GLY A 95 -8.89 3.05 7.96
C GLY A 95 -9.80 1.88 7.58
N SER A 96 -11.11 1.93 7.90
CA SER A 96 -12.08 0.91 7.49
C SER A 96 -12.68 1.18 6.11
N ILE A 97 -13.34 0.18 5.54
CA ILE A 97 -14.12 0.33 4.31
C ILE A 97 -15.22 1.39 4.54
N GLY A 98 -15.13 2.51 3.84
CA GLY A 98 -16.02 3.69 4.01
C GLY A 98 -15.39 4.86 4.76
N ASN A 99 -14.28 4.66 5.48
CA ASN A 99 -13.52 5.72 6.14
C ASN A 99 -12.00 5.46 6.02
N LEU A 100 -11.48 5.51 4.80
CA LEU A 100 -10.07 5.20 4.49
C LEU A 100 -9.09 6.28 4.97
N CYS A 101 -9.58 7.47 5.37
CA CYS A 101 -8.75 8.62 5.75
C CYS A 101 -7.76 9.05 4.66
N ASN A 102 -8.13 8.91 3.37
CA ASN A 102 -7.25 9.26 2.24
C ASN A 102 -6.85 10.74 2.25
N ASP A 103 -7.76 11.62 2.67
CA ASP A 103 -7.52 13.05 2.89
C ASP A 103 -6.37 13.30 3.87
N ARG A 104 -6.36 12.57 5.00
CA ARG A 104 -5.31 12.67 6.03
C ARG A 104 -3.99 12.10 5.54
N ILE A 105 -4.02 11.03 4.74
CA ILE A 105 -2.83 10.45 4.12
C ILE A 105 -2.20 11.43 3.13
N THR A 106 -3.01 12.07 2.27
CA THR A 106 -2.55 13.12 1.35
C THR A 106 -1.93 14.29 2.11
N ALA A 107 -2.61 14.80 3.15
CA ALA A 107 -2.08 15.89 3.96
C ALA A 107 -0.72 15.56 4.62
N LEU A 108 -0.54 14.32 5.08
CA LEU A 108 0.73 13.86 5.64
C LEU A 108 1.82 13.79 4.56
N MET A 109 1.49 13.27 3.38
CA MET A 109 2.39 13.21 2.24
C MET A 109 2.86 14.60 1.83
N ASP A 110 1.94 15.55 1.65
CA ASP A 110 2.25 16.94 1.26
C ASP A 110 3.17 17.62 2.27
N LYS A 111 2.90 17.41 3.56
CA LYS A 111 3.77 17.91 4.64
C LYS A 111 5.19 17.35 4.51
N ILE A 112 5.34 16.04 4.38
CA ILE A 112 6.65 15.39 4.26
C ILE A 112 7.37 15.89 3.02
N LEU A 113 6.69 16.01 1.88
CA LEU A 113 7.27 16.52 0.64
C LEU A 113 7.77 17.97 0.79
N SER A 114 7.03 18.81 1.51
CA SER A 114 7.46 20.19 1.79
C SER A 114 8.74 20.27 2.62
N ASP A 115 9.01 19.28 3.48
CA ASP A 115 10.22 19.25 4.32
C ASP A 115 11.50 18.93 3.52
N PHE A 116 11.39 18.38 2.30
CA PHE A 116 12.55 18.00 1.49
C PHE A 116 13.35 19.19 0.91
N ASN A 117 12.87 20.44 1.05
CA ASN A 117 13.59 21.67 0.67
C ASN A 117 14.26 21.59 -0.73
N PHE A 118 13.54 21.07 -1.73
CA PHE A 118 14.09 20.85 -3.08
C PHE A 118 14.66 22.13 -3.70
N ASP A 119 14.02 23.28 -3.45
CA ASP A 119 14.47 24.60 -3.92
C ASP A 119 15.93 24.90 -3.55
N ARG A 120 16.36 24.53 -2.34
CA ARG A 120 17.75 24.74 -1.89
C ARG A 120 18.74 23.90 -2.68
N VAL A 121 18.36 22.69 -3.03
CA VAL A 121 19.20 21.77 -3.80
C VAL A 121 19.29 22.25 -5.25
N GLU A 122 18.16 22.63 -5.86
CA GLU A 122 18.11 23.16 -7.22
C GLU A 122 18.92 24.46 -7.36
N GLU A 123 18.77 25.39 -6.41
CA GLU A 123 19.56 26.63 -6.40
C GLU A 123 21.06 26.35 -6.27
N ALA A 124 21.46 25.40 -5.41
CA ALA A 124 22.85 25.00 -5.25
C ALA A 124 23.41 24.36 -6.53
N ILE A 125 22.62 23.54 -7.22
CA ILE A 125 23.00 22.93 -8.50
C ILE A 125 23.17 24.01 -9.58
N SER A 126 22.24 24.97 -9.70
CA SER A 126 22.34 26.06 -10.67
C SER A 126 23.66 26.83 -10.51
N ARG A 127 23.98 27.24 -9.27
CA ARG A 127 25.22 27.97 -8.96
C ARG A 127 26.51 27.19 -9.22
N LEU A 128 26.44 25.85 -9.33
CA LEU A 128 27.60 24.99 -9.62
C LEU A 128 27.84 24.82 -11.13
N VAL A 129 26.80 24.99 -11.95
CA VAL A 129 26.83 24.79 -13.40
C VAL A 129 26.99 26.12 -14.16
N ASP A 130 26.64 27.25 -13.52
CA ASP A 130 26.97 28.61 -13.95
C ASP A 130 28.46 28.99 -13.67
#